data_AF-A0A257XAI9-F1
#
_entry.id   AF-A0A257XAI9-F1
#
_cell.length_a   1.000
_cell.length_b   1.000
_cell.length_c   1.000
_cell.angle_alpha   90.00
_cell.angle_beta   90.00
_cell.angle_gamma   90.00
#
_symmetry.space_group_name_H-M   'P 1'
#
loop_
_entity.id
_entity.type
_entity.pdbx_description
1 polymer ?
#
loop_
_entity_poly.entity_id
_entity_poly.type
_entity_poly.pdbx_seq_one_letter_code
_entity_poly.pdbx_strand_id
1 'polypeptide(L)'
;MSAYGLTPGIWTSGAQSHGIFAQSVGGGGGSAGSFTGSNAAIFESITGVGGSVDAATFGSTAITDSGVAIAVAQGASGSGGSGAAVTVNAATPISTTGAQALGILAQSLGAGGGASGSGFTNTASGTYLLALAQGTSMATAGTGGTVSLTQSKAVSTAGILAHGLVAQSLGGGGGLASDVSTTAATGGTVDIGMSLGATGGSSLAGGQVALASSGVVTTIGDLAAAIVGQSVGGGGGIAGSYYQSGGYSGEASKFQTLGATAYALGGSAGTVSGTVTQSVSTVGAGAVGLVLQSVGGGGGLAMSTNVNALPGTGATAGLTTPGLIQFDRL
;
A
#
# COMPACT_ATOMS: atom_id res chain seq x y z
N MET A 1 -44.10 -3.95 -8.74
CA MET A 1 -43.54 -3.24 -7.58
C MET A 1 -42.02 -3.39 -7.68
N SER A 2 -41.30 -2.28 -7.77
CA SER A 2 -40.00 -2.12 -8.47
C SER A 2 -38.90 -3.15 -8.14
N ALA A 3 -38.49 -3.93 -9.14
CA ALA A 3 -37.16 -4.55 -9.21
C ALA A 3 -36.18 -3.47 -9.73
N TYR A 4 -35.01 -3.32 -9.11
CA TYR A 4 -33.99 -2.26 -9.34
C TYR A 4 -34.21 -0.90 -8.66
N GLY A 5 -34.57 -0.90 -7.37
CA GLY A 5 -34.38 0.26 -6.49
C GLY A 5 -32.95 0.33 -5.95
N LEU A 6 -31.93 0.52 -6.81
CA LEU A 6 -30.57 0.74 -6.32
C LEU A 6 -30.51 2.14 -5.70
N THR A 7 -30.17 2.22 -4.41
CA THR A 7 -29.71 3.49 -3.85
C THR A 7 -28.48 3.92 -4.66
N PRO A 8 -28.44 5.12 -5.26
CA PRO A 8 -27.29 5.55 -6.05
C PRO A 8 -25.99 5.41 -5.25
N GLY A 9 -24.97 4.77 -5.81
CA GLY A 9 -23.71 4.47 -5.12
C GLY A 9 -22.66 3.82 -6.03
N ILE A 10 -21.45 3.62 -5.50
CA ILE A 10 -20.33 2.94 -6.17
C ILE A 10 -20.16 1.55 -5.57
N TRP A 11 -20.44 0.50 -6.35
CA TRP A 11 -20.43 -0.89 -5.88
C TRP A 11 -19.43 -1.67 -6.73
N THR A 12 -18.36 -2.18 -6.13
CA THR A 12 -17.28 -2.87 -6.84
C THR A 12 -16.98 -4.22 -6.19
N SER A 13 -16.65 -5.21 -7.02
CA SER A 13 -16.41 -6.58 -6.57
C SER A 13 -15.26 -7.22 -7.33
N GLY A 14 -14.37 -7.89 -6.61
CA GLY A 14 -13.16 -8.53 -7.14
C GLY A 14 -11.91 -8.05 -6.40
N ALA A 15 -10.82 -8.80 -6.51
CA ALA A 15 -9.56 -8.39 -5.91
C ALA A 15 -9.03 -7.11 -6.59
N GLN A 16 -8.45 -6.18 -5.81
CA GLN A 16 -8.08 -4.82 -6.25
C GLN A 16 -9.23 -4.00 -6.89
N SER A 17 -10.49 -4.38 -6.71
CA SER A 17 -11.64 -3.65 -7.27
C SER A 17 -11.98 -2.43 -6.41
N HIS A 18 -11.26 -1.33 -6.60
CA HIS A 18 -11.38 -0.11 -5.81
C HIS A 18 -12.66 0.68 -6.11
N GLY A 19 -13.20 1.38 -5.11
CA GLY A 19 -14.34 2.28 -5.28
C GLY A 19 -13.94 3.59 -5.97
N ILE A 20 -13.18 4.43 -5.26
CA ILE A 20 -12.55 5.63 -5.83
C ILE A 20 -11.03 5.49 -5.74
N PHE A 21 -10.35 5.60 -6.88
CA PHE A 21 -8.90 5.57 -6.97
C PHE A 21 -8.41 6.87 -7.60
N ALA A 22 -7.85 7.76 -6.78
CA ALA A 22 -7.32 9.05 -7.18
C ALA A 22 -5.83 9.12 -6.84
N GLN A 23 -4.99 9.26 -7.86
CA GLN A 23 -3.55 9.38 -7.69
C GLN A 23 -2.95 10.52 -8.51
N SER A 24 -1.97 11.20 -7.93
CA SER A 24 -1.05 12.06 -8.65
C SER A 24 0.37 11.55 -8.44
N VAL A 25 1.11 11.36 -9.52
CA VAL A 25 2.48 10.85 -9.49
C VAL A 25 3.36 11.84 -10.23
N GLY A 26 4.31 12.45 -9.51
CA GLY A 26 5.23 13.44 -10.07
C GLY A 26 6.35 12.83 -10.91
N GLY A 27 6.77 11.60 -10.60
CA GLY A 27 7.72 10.82 -11.38
C GLY A 27 7.05 9.75 -12.27
N GLY A 28 7.84 8.77 -12.71
CA GLY A 28 7.31 7.54 -13.34
C GLY A 28 6.60 6.65 -12.31
N GLY A 29 5.66 5.82 -12.75
CA GLY A 29 4.87 5.00 -11.84
C GLY A 29 3.51 4.61 -12.40
N GLY A 30 2.61 4.16 -11.52
CA GLY A 30 1.26 3.73 -11.90
C GLY A 30 0.65 2.72 -10.93
N SER A 31 -0.39 2.05 -11.40
CA SER A 31 -0.97 0.92 -10.69
C SER A 31 -0.52 -0.38 -11.34
N ALA A 32 -0.05 -1.33 -10.56
CA ALA A 32 0.34 -2.65 -11.02
C ALA A 32 -0.42 -3.73 -10.22
N GLY A 33 -0.75 -4.83 -10.88
CA GLY A 33 -1.42 -5.94 -10.22
C GLY A 33 -1.11 -7.27 -10.88
N SER A 34 -0.85 -8.31 -10.09
CA SER A 34 -0.92 -9.70 -10.54
C SER A 34 -1.73 -10.52 -9.55
N PHE A 35 -2.79 -11.15 -10.04
CA PHE A 35 -3.49 -12.19 -9.30
C PHE A 35 -3.37 -13.48 -10.08
N THR A 36 -2.65 -14.44 -9.51
CA THR A 36 -2.46 -15.72 -10.17
C THR A 36 -3.07 -16.86 -9.36
N GLY A 37 -3.91 -17.65 -10.01
CA GLY A 37 -4.21 -19.01 -9.60
C GLY A 37 -3.53 -19.98 -10.55
N SER A 38 -2.48 -20.68 -10.11
CA SER A 38 -1.75 -21.60 -10.97
C SER A 38 -1.30 -22.85 -10.23
N ASN A 39 -1.37 -23.99 -10.94
CA ASN A 39 -0.88 -25.31 -10.50
C ASN A 39 0.53 -25.62 -11.06
N ALA A 40 1.14 -24.70 -11.81
CA ALA A 40 2.40 -24.90 -12.54
C ALA A 40 3.33 -23.69 -12.40
N ALA A 41 4.62 -23.91 -12.67
CA ALA A 41 5.65 -22.88 -12.59
C ALA A 41 5.35 -21.75 -13.58
N ILE A 42 5.18 -20.54 -13.06
CA ILE A 42 5.01 -19.34 -13.88
C ILE A 42 6.01 -18.29 -13.41
N PHE A 43 6.67 -17.68 -14.39
CA PHE A 43 7.46 -16.49 -14.19
C PHE A 43 6.68 -15.32 -14.79
N GLU A 44 6.26 -14.38 -13.94
CA GLU A 44 5.60 -13.15 -14.36
C GLU A 44 6.46 -11.94 -13.95
N SER A 45 6.90 -11.17 -14.94
CA SER A 45 7.55 -9.88 -14.73
C SER A 45 6.59 -8.78 -15.15
N ILE A 46 6.26 -7.87 -14.23
CA ILE A 46 5.38 -6.72 -14.49
C ILE A 46 6.20 -5.45 -14.30
N THR A 47 6.48 -4.77 -15.41
CA THR A 47 7.16 -3.47 -15.43
C THR A 47 6.16 -2.35 -15.70
N GLY A 48 6.24 -1.26 -14.94
CA GLY A 48 5.43 -0.06 -15.16
C GLY A 48 5.97 0.83 -16.29
N VAL A 49 5.11 1.66 -16.90
CA VAL A 49 5.51 2.60 -17.96
C VAL A 49 6.24 3.82 -17.38
N GLY A 50 7.58 3.78 -17.36
CA GLY A 50 8.43 4.93 -17.05
C GLY A 50 9.92 4.62 -16.91
N GLY A 51 10.66 4.60 -18.02
CA GLY A 51 12.13 4.46 -18.03
C GLY A 51 12.63 3.02 -17.82
N SER A 52 13.86 2.73 -18.26
CA SER A 52 14.46 1.38 -18.11
C SER A 52 14.71 1.09 -16.64
N VAL A 53 13.94 0.19 -16.06
CA VAL A 53 14.22 -0.38 -14.73
C VAL A 53 14.67 -1.82 -14.94
N ASP A 54 15.95 -2.06 -14.72
CA ASP A 54 16.42 -3.42 -14.49
C ASP A 54 15.87 -3.84 -13.11
N ALA A 55 15.13 -4.94 -13.05
CA ALA A 55 14.59 -5.47 -11.79
C ALA A 55 15.72 -5.69 -10.76
N ALA A 56 16.97 -5.89 -11.22
CA ALA A 56 18.16 -5.93 -10.39
C ALA A 56 18.59 -4.56 -9.80
N THR A 57 18.25 -3.43 -10.42
CA THR A 57 18.67 -2.07 -9.98
C THR A 57 18.01 -1.66 -8.65
N PHE A 58 16.82 -2.16 -8.34
CA PHE A 58 16.19 -2.02 -7.01
C PHE A 58 16.37 -3.28 -6.13
N GLY A 59 17.18 -4.25 -6.57
CA GLY A 59 17.37 -5.53 -5.88
C GLY A 59 16.15 -6.46 -5.90
N SER A 60 15.18 -6.21 -6.80
CA SER A 60 13.92 -6.95 -6.91
C SER A 60 14.04 -8.10 -7.92
N THR A 61 14.65 -9.21 -7.53
CA THR A 61 14.75 -10.41 -8.37
C THR A 61 13.98 -11.57 -7.73
N ALA A 62 12.92 -12.03 -8.39
CA ALA A 62 12.22 -13.26 -8.04
C ALA A 62 12.45 -14.27 -9.16
N ILE A 63 13.24 -15.31 -8.93
CA ILE A 63 13.51 -16.38 -9.91
C ILE A 63 13.34 -17.72 -9.22
N THR A 64 12.52 -18.60 -9.78
CA THR A 64 12.38 -19.98 -9.31
C THR A 64 12.29 -20.95 -10.49
N ASP A 65 12.87 -22.14 -10.31
CA ASP A 65 12.74 -23.28 -11.23
C ASP A 65 11.40 -24.04 -11.01
N SER A 66 10.70 -23.78 -9.90
CA SER A 66 9.38 -24.35 -9.57
C SER A 66 8.60 -23.44 -8.62
N GLY A 67 7.32 -23.19 -8.91
CA GLY A 67 6.48 -22.28 -8.11
C GLY A 67 6.17 -20.96 -8.84
N VAL A 68 5.81 -19.93 -8.09
CA VAL A 68 5.46 -18.62 -8.65
C VAL A 68 6.49 -17.58 -8.26
N ALA A 69 6.97 -16.84 -9.25
CA ALA A 69 7.85 -15.70 -9.05
C ALA A 69 7.26 -14.46 -9.72
N ILE A 70 7.07 -13.41 -8.92
CA ILE A 70 6.55 -12.12 -9.36
C ILE A 70 7.54 -11.04 -8.96
N ALA A 71 7.97 -10.25 -9.95
CA ALA A 71 8.77 -9.06 -9.73
C ALA A 71 8.04 -7.84 -10.30
N VAL A 72 7.81 -6.83 -9.46
CA VAL A 72 7.21 -5.55 -9.84
C VAL A 72 8.12 -4.42 -9.39
N ALA A 73 8.51 -3.58 -10.34
CA ALA A 73 9.20 -2.32 -10.06
C ALA A 73 8.39 -1.16 -10.64
N GLN A 74 8.00 -0.21 -9.78
CA GLN A 74 7.28 1.00 -10.18
C GLN A 74 8.01 2.26 -9.73
N GLY A 75 8.33 3.12 -10.69
CA GLY A 75 9.10 4.34 -10.44
C GLY A 75 10.00 4.68 -11.62
N ALA A 76 10.43 5.94 -11.70
CA ALA A 76 11.39 6.35 -12.73
C ALA A 76 12.84 6.07 -12.30
N SER A 77 13.69 5.79 -13.28
CA SER A 77 15.12 6.11 -13.23
C SER A 77 15.29 7.61 -13.49
N GLY A 78 15.92 8.38 -12.59
CA GLY A 78 16.20 9.81 -12.78
C GLY A 78 15.82 10.70 -11.59
N SER A 79 15.84 12.02 -11.79
CA SER A 79 15.81 13.02 -10.72
C SER A 79 14.50 13.14 -9.93
N GLY A 80 13.44 12.44 -10.33
CA GLY A 80 12.10 12.50 -9.72
C GLY A 80 11.23 13.65 -10.24
N GLY A 81 10.05 13.84 -9.65
CA GLY A 81 9.15 14.97 -9.89
C GLY A 81 8.24 15.23 -8.68
N SER A 82 7.38 16.24 -8.72
CA SER A 82 6.46 16.54 -7.60
C SER A 82 5.05 16.07 -7.92
N GLY A 83 4.42 15.39 -6.96
CA GLY A 83 3.01 15.05 -7.04
C GLY A 83 2.18 16.33 -6.91
N ALA A 84 1.07 16.39 -7.64
CA ALA A 84 0.13 17.49 -7.55
C ALA A 84 -0.87 17.27 -6.40
N ALA A 85 -1.67 18.30 -6.10
CA ALA A 85 -2.73 18.16 -5.11
C ALA A 85 -3.77 17.12 -5.57
N VAL A 86 -4.25 16.30 -4.63
CA VAL A 86 -5.32 15.34 -4.85
C VAL A 86 -6.48 15.70 -3.95
N THR A 87 -7.65 15.90 -4.55
CA THR A 87 -8.89 16.21 -3.82
C THR A 87 -9.95 15.19 -4.18
N VAL A 88 -10.50 14.51 -3.18
CA VAL A 88 -11.62 13.58 -3.33
C VAL A 88 -12.79 14.05 -2.47
N ASN A 89 -13.95 14.19 -3.09
CA ASN A 89 -15.21 14.46 -2.41
C ASN A 89 -16.21 13.33 -2.69
N ALA A 90 -16.34 12.40 -1.74
CA ALA A 90 -17.21 11.24 -1.82
C ALA A 90 -18.55 11.51 -1.11
N ALA A 91 -19.54 11.90 -1.90
CA ALA A 91 -20.88 12.24 -1.44
C ALA A 91 -21.93 11.12 -1.69
N THR A 92 -21.50 9.93 -2.11
CA THR A 92 -22.36 8.75 -2.37
C THR A 92 -21.88 7.55 -1.54
N PRO A 93 -22.76 6.59 -1.20
CA PRO A 93 -22.36 5.34 -0.58
C PRO A 93 -21.38 4.56 -1.48
N ILE A 94 -20.36 3.97 -0.87
CA ILE A 94 -19.36 3.14 -1.54
C ILE A 94 -19.31 1.78 -0.86
N SER A 95 -19.41 0.71 -1.64
CA SER A 95 -19.22 -0.66 -1.16
C SER A 95 -18.24 -1.39 -2.06
N THR A 96 -17.17 -1.93 -1.47
CA THR A 96 -16.15 -2.68 -2.20
C THR A 96 -15.96 -4.05 -1.57
N THR A 97 -15.84 -5.09 -2.38
CA THR A 97 -15.63 -6.47 -1.90
C THR A 97 -14.53 -7.16 -2.67
N GLY A 98 -13.62 -7.83 -1.97
CA GLY A 98 -12.47 -8.54 -2.55
C GLY A 98 -11.18 -8.26 -1.77
N ALA A 99 -10.19 -9.14 -1.90
CA ALA A 99 -8.87 -8.89 -1.32
C ALA A 99 -8.26 -7.60 -1.90
N GLN A 100 -7.68 -6.76 -1.05
CA GLN A 100 -7.05 -5.50 -1.44
C GLN A 100 -8.03 -4.49 -2.11
N ALA A 101 -9.35 -4.71 -2.01
CA ALA A 101 -10.37 -3.85 -2.62
C ALA A 101 -10.65 -2.60 -1.77
N LEU A 102 -9.83 -1.56 -1.94
CA LEU A 102 -9.95 -0.29 -1.21
C LEU A 102 -11.28 0.44 -1.48
N GLY A 103 -11.84 1.09 -0.46
CA GLY A 103 -13.00 1.97 -0.61
C GLY A 103 -12.64 3.25 -1.37
N ILE A 104 -11.75 4.05 -0.77
CA ILE A 104 -11.22 5.28 -1.37
C ILE A 104 -9.70 5.32 -1.17
N LEU A 105 -8.96 5.48 -2.27
CA LEU A 105 -7.55 5.86 -2.25
C LEU A 105 -7.37 7.25 -2.84
N ALA A 106 -6.76 8.14 -2.07
CA ALA A 106 -6.31 9.46 -2.49
C ALA A 106 -4.81 9.60 -2.19
N GLN A 107 -3.96 9.56 -3.21
CA GLN A 107 -2.50 9.59 -3.00
C GLN A 107 -1.79 10.60 -3.89
N SER A 108 -0.87 11.37 -3.30
CA SER A 108 0.04 12.25 -4.03
C SER A 108 1.48 11.83 -3.77
N LEU A 109 2.17 11.46 -4.84
CA LEU A 109 3.50 10.86 -4.81
C LEU A 109 4.48 11.76 -5.55
N GLY A 110 5.52 12.23 -4.87
CA GLY A 110 6.59 13.02 -5.49
C GLY A 110 7.43 12.14 -6.41
N ALA A 111 8.38 11.42 -5.84
CA ALA A 111 9.39 10.67 -6.59
C ALA A 111 8.90 9.29 -7.09
N GLY A 112 7.74 9.21 -7.74
CA GLY A 112 7.24 7.99 -8.41
C GLY A 112 6.60 6.93 -7.50
N GLY A 113 6.31 5.75 -8.06
CA GLY A 113 5.65 4.62 -7.39
C GLY A 113 4.17 4.47 -7.75
N GLY A 114 3.31 4.12 -6.80
CA GLY A 114 1.86 4.02 -6.99
C GLY A 114 1.20 2.93 -6.14
N ALA A 115 0.19 2.26 -6.70
CA ALA A 115 -0.49 1.15 -6.01
C ALA A 115 -0.14 -0.17 -6.69
N SER A 116 0.55 -1.06 -5.99
CA SER A 116 0.84 -2.42 -6.42
C SER A 116 0.11 -3.41 -5.53
N GLY A 117 -0.40 -4.48 -6.13
CA GLY A 117 -0.95 -5.60 -5.37
C GLY A 117 -0.68 -6.92 -6.06
N SER A 118 -0.27 -7.90 -5.29
CA SER A 118 -0.16 -9.28 -5.74
C SER A 118 -1.13 -10.15 -4.96
N GLY A 119 -1.50 -11.26 -5.55
CA GLY A 119 -2.09 -12.34 -4.79
C GLY A 119 -1.91 -13.66 -5.49
N PHE A 120 -1.73 -14.69 -4.68
CA PHE A 120 -1.53 -16.03 -5.17
C PHE A 120 -2.38 -17.02 -4.39
N THR A 121 -2.94 -17.99 -5.09
CA THR A 121 -3.63 -19.12 -4.46
C THR A 121 -3.15 -20.41 -5.12
N ASN A 122 -2.56 -21.31 -4.33
CA ASN A 122 -1.98 -22.55 -4.87
C ASN A 122 -2.20 -23.77 -3.98
N THR A 123 -2.32 -24.94 -4.61
CA THR A 123 -2.58 -26.21 -3.94
C THR A 123 -1.48 -27.26 -4.11
N ALA A 124 -0.43 -27.01 -4.89
CA ALA A 124 0.54 -28.01 -5.36
C ALA A 124 2.03 -27.68 -5.11
N SER A 125 2.44 -26.42 -5.10
CA SER A 125 3.83 -25.99 -4.81
C SER A 125 3.85 -24.85 -3.80
N GLY A 126 4.66 -24.97 -2.74
CA GLY A 126 4.75 -23.93 -1.71
C GLY A 126 5.77 -22.84 -2.00
N THR A 127 6.47 -22.90 -3.15
CA THR A 127 7.44 -21.86 -3.51
C THR A 127 6.73 -20.65 -4.10
N TYR A 128 6.84 -19.53 -3.40
CA TYR A 128 6.28 -18.24 -3.77
C TYR A 128 7.29 -17.13 -3.50
N LEU A 129 7.77 -16.49 -4.56
CA LEU A 129 8.73 -15.39 -4.49
C LEU A 129 8.06 -14.13 -5.00
N LEU A 130 8.01 -13.11 -4.16
CA LEU A 130 7.47 -11.81 -4.50
C LEU A 130 8.50 -10.74 -4.20
N ALA A 131 8.82 -9.94 -5.20
CA ALA A 131 9.62 -8.74 -5.03
C ALA A 131 8.83 -7.53 -5.55
N LEU A 132 8.48 -6.61 -4.65
CA LEU A 132 7.80 -5.35 -4.95
C LEU A 132 8.73 -4.19 -4.59
N ALA A 133 9.15 -3.42 -5.59
CA ALA A 133 9.92 -2.19 -5.40
C ALA A 133 9.12 -0.99 -5.93
N GLN A 134 8.87 0.01 -5.08
CA GLN A 134 8.14 1.21 -5.46
C GLN A 134 8.87 2.48 -5.02
N GLY A 135 9.12 3.38 -5.96
CA GLY A 135 9.87 4.61 -5.77
C GLY A 135 11.00 4.75 -6.77
N THR A 136 11.84 5.77 -6.60
CA THR A 136 12.92 6.12 -7.54
C THR A 136 14.29 5.88 -6.95
N SER A 137 15.26 5.58 -7.81
CA SER A 137 16.68 5.65 -7.45
C SER A 137 17.26 7.04 -7.73
N MET A 138 18.01 7.57 -6.77
CA MET A 138 18.69 8.88 -6.84
C MET A 138 17.76 10.09 -7.07
N ALA A 139 16.59 10.13 -6.44
CA ALA A 139 15.69 11.28 -6.57
C ALA A 139 16.35 12.54 -6.02
N THR A 140 16.73 13.47 -6.88
CA THR A 140 17.29 14.75 -6.45
C THR A 140 16.24 15.71 -5.90
N ALA A 141 14.96 15.52 -6.27
CA ALA A 141 13.82 16.28 -5.78
C ALA A 141 12.51 15.48 -5.94
N GLY A 142 11.52 15.79 -5.11
CA GLY A 142 10.16 15.29 -5.28
C GLY A 142 9.33 15.49 -4.04
N THR A 143 8.26 16.27 -4.15
CA THR A 143 7.36 16.53 -3.02
C THR A 143 6.00 15.90 -3.25
N GLY A 144 5.40 15.36 -2.20
CA GLY A 144 3.98 15.04 -2.20
C GLY A 144 3.16 16.32 -2.20
N GLY A 145 2.09 16.36 -2.98
CA GLY A 145 1.12 17.44 -2.98
C GLY A 145 0.14 17.33 -1.81
N THR A 146 -0.63 18.38 -1.55
CA THR A 146 -1.71 18.34 -0.56
C THR A 146 -2.75 17.29 -0.93
N VAL A 147 -3.16 16.47 0.04
CA VAL A 147 -4.26 15.51 -0.12
C VAL A 147 -5.42 15.90 0.76
N SER A 148 -6.58 16.09 0.15
CA SER A 148 -7.84 16.33 0.85
C SER A 148 -8.84 15.23 0.47
N LEU A 149 -9.32 14.51 1.48
CA LEU A 149 -10.34 13.48 1.31
C LEU A 149 -11.52 13.80 2.23
N THR A 150 -12.67 14.09 1.61
CA THR A 150 -13.94 14.28 2.29
C THR A 150 -14.88 13.13 1.92
N GLN A 151 -15.45 12.49 2.92
CA GLN A 151 -16.45 11.44 2.78
C GLN A 151 -17.69 11.79 3.62
N SER A 152 -18.86 11.79 2.99
CA SER A 152 -20.12 12.20 3.64
C SER A 152 -21.20 11.12 3.66
N LYS A 153 -20.99 9.99 2.98
CA LYS A 153 -21.90 8.84 2.92
C LYS A 153 -21.14 7.54 3.15
N ALA A 154 -21.84 6.52 3.65
CA ALA A 154 -21.24 5.31 4.17
C ALA A 154 -20.22 4.67 3.21
N VAL A 155 -19.08 4.25 3.75
CA VAL A 155 -18.07 3.45 3.03
C VAL A 155 -17.92 2.12 3.74
N SER A 156 -18.16 1.03 3.00
CA SER A 156 -18.03 -0.33 3.51
C SER A 156 -17.09 -1.13 2.63
N THR A 157 -16.05 -1.72 3.20
CA THR A 157 -15.12 -2.57 2.46
C THR A 157 -15.07 -3.96 3.10
N ALA A 158 -14.93 -4.99 2.27
CA ALA A 158 -14.84 -6.37 2.74
C ALA A 158 -13.76 -7.16 1.98
N GLY A 159 -12.78 -7.71 2.70
CA GLY A 159 -11.67 -8.49 2.19
C GLY A 159 -10.38 -8.25 2.98
N ILE A 160 -9.43 -9.17 2.86
CA ILE A 160 -8.10 -9.03 3.46
C ILE A 160 -7.40 -7.82 2.85
N LEU A 161 -6.79 -6.96 3.67
CA LEU A 161 -6.18 -5.68 3.26
C LEU A 161 -7.13 -4.75 2.48
N ALA A 162 -8.46 -4.93 2.58
CA ALA A 162 -9.45 -4.06 1.94
C ALA A 162 -9.65 -2.78 2.77
N HIS A 163 -8.72 -1.83 2.70
CA HIS A 163 -8.79 -0.60 3.49
C HIS A 163 -9.97 0.30 3.11
N GLY A 164 -10.53 1.01 4.09
CA GLY A 164 -11.67 1.90 3.91
C GLY A 164 -11.29 3.18 3.17
N LEU A 165 -10.74 4.15 3.90
CA LEU A 165 -10.29 5.45 3.42
C LEU A 165 -8.78 5.55 3.57
N VAL A 166 -8.07 5.79 2.48
CA VAL A 166 -6.62 5.97 2.49
C VAL A 166 -6.26 7.30 1.83
N ALA A 167 -5.65 8.19 2.58
CA ALA A 167 -5.15 9.48 2.11
C ALA A 167 -3.64 9.61 2.39
N GLN A 168 -2.82 9.80 1.36
CA GLN A 168 -1.36 9.73 1.50
C GLN A 168 -0.65 10.83 0.71
N SER A 169 0.25 11.56 1.34
CA SER A 169 1.16 12.47 0.65
C SER A 169 2.60 12.07 0.92
N LEU A 170 3.28 11.55 -0.11
CA LEU A 170 4.59 10.91 0.02
C LEU A 170 5.61 11.63 -0.86
N GLY A 171 6.62 12.25 -0.24
CA GLY A 171 7.65 13.01 -0.97
C GLY A 171 8.59 12.12 -1.79
N GLY A 172 9.23 11.15 -1.14
CA GLY A 172 10.18 10.23 -1.78
C GLY A 172 9.54 9.12 -2.61
N GLY A 173 8.27 9.25 -3.00
CA GLY A 173 7.54 8.20 -3.72
C GLY A 173 7.17 7.01 -2.83
N GLY A 174 6.95 5.86 -3.46
CA GLY A 174 6.40 4.65 -2.84
C GLY A 174 4.91 4.52 -3.11
N GLY A 175 4.08 4.33 -2.08
CA GLY A 175 2.61 4.26 -2.21
C GLY A 175 1.99 3.09 -1.46
N LEU A 176 1.09 2.36 -2.11
CA LEU A 176 0.46 1.17 -1.53
C LEU A 176 1.06 -0.08 -2.19
N ALA A 177 1.54 -1.00 -1.39
CA ALA A 177 1.99 -2.31 -1.82
C ALA A 177 1.26 -3.34 -0.99
N SER A 178 0.66 -4.34 -1.62
CA SER A 178 0.00 -5.41 -0.87
C SER A 178 0.22 -6.78 -1.48
N ASP A 179 0.27 -7.80 -0.64
CA ASP A 179 0.21 -9.20 -1.01
C ASP A 179 -0.87 -9.91 -0.21
N VAL A 180 -1.71 -10.69 -0.90
CA VAL A 180 -2.64 -11.63 -0.25
C VAL A 180 -2.46 -12.99 -0.89
N SER A 181 -1.73 -13.84 -0.19
CA SER A 181 -1.33 -15.15 -0.69
C SER A 181 -1.78 -16.28 0.23
N THR A 182 -2.25 -17.37 -0.39
CA THR A 182 -2.69 -18.57 0.32
C THR A 182 -2.14 -19.82 -0.36
N THR A 183 -1.75 -20.82 0.42
CA THR A 183 -1.35 -22.12 -0.12
C THR A 183 -1.84 -23.29 0.71
N ALA A 184 -2.19 -24.39 0.03
CA ALA A 184 -2.41 -25.69 0.66
C ALA A 184 -1.13 -26.54 0.71
N ALA A 185 -0.02 -26.09 0.11
CA ALA A 185 1.23 -26.82 0.12
C ALA A 185 1.84 -26.84 1.54
N THR A 186 2.44 -27.97 1.90
CA THR A 186 3.07 -28.20 3.21
C THR A 186 4.56 -27.88 3.23
N GLY A 187 5.17 -27.50 2.10
CA GLY A 187 6.59 -27.15 2.01
C GLY A 187 6.92 -26.36 0.74
N GLY A 188 8.12 -25.78 0.69
CA GLY A 188 8.57 -24.86 -0.36
C GLY A 188 9.42 -23.74 0.22
N THR A 189 9.57 -22.64 -0.53
CA THR A 189 10.17 -21.39 -0.05
C THR A 189 9.24 -20.22 -0.30
N VAL A 190 8.88 -19.50 0.76
CA VAL A 190 8.14 -18.24 0.64
C VAL A 190 9.11 -17.11 0.92
N ASP A 191 9.27 -16.20 -0.04
CA ASP A 191 10.04 -14.98 0.15
C ASP A 191 9.24 -13.80 -0.39
N ILE A 192 8.86 -12.89 0.50
CA ILE A 192 8.10 -11.70 0.16
C ILE A 192 8.92 -10.47 0.55
N GLY A 193 9.51 -9.82 -0.44
CA GLY A 193 10.25 -8.58 -0.32
C GLY A 193 9.44 -7.40 -0.83
N MET A 194 9.29 -6.37 0.01
CA MET A 194 8.63 -5.12 -0.33
C MET A 194 9.54 -3.97 0.04
N SER A 195 9.87 -3.10 -0.90
CA SER A 195 10.68 -1.90 -0.70
C SER A 195 9.93 -0.70 -1.25
N LEU A 196 9.56 0.23 -0.38
CA LEU A 196 8.81 1.42 -0.75
C LEU A 196 9.58 2.66 -0.30
N GLY A 197 9.80 3.60 -1.21
CA GLY A 197 10.50 4.86 -0.97
C GLY A 197 11.64 5.09 -1.96
N ALA A 198 12.35 6.19 -1.78
CA ALA A 198 13.45 6.56 -2.67
C ALA A 198 14.80 6.01 -2.17
N THR A 199 15.76 5.86 -3.08
CA THR A 199 17.17 5.76 -2.70
C THR A 199 17.89 7.09 -2.93
N GLY A 200 18.57 7.63 -1.91
CA GLY A 200 19.20 8.96 -1.98
C GLY A 200 18.22 10.15 -2.11
N GLY A 201 18.78 11.35 -2.17
CA GLY A 201 18.03 12.59 -2.39
C GLY A 201 17.97 13.56 -1.22
N SER A 202 17.67 14.82 -1.53
CA SER A 202 17.36 15.86 -0.54
C SER A 202 16.04 16.54 -0.93
N SER A 203 15.29 17.05 0.05
CA SER A 203 14.01 17.75 -0.19
C SER A 203 12.85 16.86 -0.66
N LEU A 204 12.71 15.69 -0.05
CA LEU A 204 11.62 14.75 -0.35
C LEU A 204 10.40 14.98 0.57
N ALA A 205 9.84 16.19 0.63
CA ALA A 205 8.81 16.52 1.61
C ALA A 205 7.44 15.87 1.29
N GLY A 206 6.74 15.40 2.33
CA GLY A 206 5.31 15.09 2.26
C GLY A 206 4.48 16.37 2.32
N GLY A 207 3.33 16.38 1.66
CA GLY A 207 2.36 17.48 1.70
C GLY A 207 1.35 17.35 2.83
N GLN A 208 0.52 18.37 3.04
CA GLN A 208 -0.54 18.30 4.05
C GLN A 208 -1.56 17.20 3.69
N VAL A 209 -2.06 16.49 4.71
CA VAL A 209 -3.17 15.54 4.56
C VAL A 209 -4.32 15.96 5.45
N ALA A 210 -5.48 16.19 4.84
CA ALA A 210 -6.71 16.56 5.53
C ALA A 210 -7.81 15.52 5.24
N LEU A 211 -8.29 14.86 6.29
CA LEU A 211 -9.37 13.88 6.25
C LEU A 211 -10.62 14.39 6.97
N ALA A 212 -11.76 14.33 6.29
CA ALA A 212 -13.06 14.60 6.89
C ALA A 212 -14.03 13.46 6.58
N SER A 213 -14.46 12.73 7.61
CA SER A 213 -15.39 11.61 7.52
C SER A 213 -16.63 11.89 8.36
N SER A 214 -17.76 12.09 7.67
CA SER A 214 -19.07 12.32 8.27
C SER A 214 -20.11 11.27 7.92
N GLY A 215 -19.71 10.20 7.21
CA GLY A 215 -20.50 8.98 7.06
C GLY A 215 -19.87 7.81 7.83
N VAL A 216 -20.63 6.76 8.07
CA VAL A 216 -20.11 5.54 8.72
C VAL A 216 -19.02 4.90 7.85
N VAL A 217 -17.92 4.47 8.47
CA VAL A 217 -16.86 3.70 7.81
C VAL A 217 -16.80 2.32 8.44
N THR A 218 -16.89 1.28 7.61
CA THR A 218 -16.82 -0.12 8.06
C THR A 218 -15.84 -0.88 7.20
N THR A 219 -14.91 -1.60 7.83
CA THR A 219 -14.02 -2.54 7.14
C THR A 219 -14.12 -3.92 7.75
N ILE A 220 -14.20 -4.94 6.90
CA ILE A 220 -14.31 -6.34 7.31
C ILE A 220 -13.21 -7.13 6.61
N GLY A 221 -12.22 -7.62 7.35
CA GLY A 221 -11.13 -8.45 6.85
C GLY A 221 -9.85 -8.23 7.62
N ASP A 222 -8.96 -9.21 7.57
CA ASP A 222 -7.67 -9.14 8.27
C ASP A 222 -6.80 -8.03 7.66
N LEU A 223 -6.08 -7.33 8.55
CA LEU A 223 -5.22 -6.19 8.22
C LEU A 223 -5.95 -5.04 7.50
N ALA A 224 -7.29 -5.02 7.47
CA ALA A 224 -8.08 -4.00 6.78
C ALA A 224 -8.29 -2.75 7.63
N ALA A 225 -7.36 -1.78 7.55
CA ALA A 225 -7.53 -0.48 8.19
C ALA A 225 -8.74 0.32 7.67
N ALA A 226 -9.49 0.97 8.57
CA ALA A 226 -10.66 1.77 8.18
C ALA A 226 -10.31 3.16 7.67
N ILE A 227 -9.50 3.93 8.40
CA ILE A 227 -9.08 5.27 7.96
C ILE A 227 -7.57 5.40 8.16
N VAL A 228 -6.85 5.72 7.09
CA VAL A 228 -5.42 6.02 7.12
C VAL A 228 -5.18 7.38 6.46
N GLY A 229 -4.61 8.31 7.23
CA GLY A 229 -4.03 9.55 6.72
C GLY A 229 -2.53 9.56 6.99
N GLN A 230 -1.70 9.73 5.98
CA GLN A 230 -0.27 9.85 6.20
C GLN A 230 0.40 10.90 5.32
N SER A 231 1.19 11.76 5.96
CA SER A 231 2.17 12.60 5.28
C SER A 231 3.55 12.08 5.63
N VAL A 232 4.32 11.71 4.62
CA VAL A 232 5.65 11.12 4.82
C VAL A 232 6.66 11.84 3.93
N GLY A 233 7.57 12.55 4.56
CA GLY A 233 8.77 13.02 3.88
C GLY A 233 9.79 11.88 3.76
N GLY A 234 10.63 11.83 2.73
CA GLY A 234 11.50 10.68 2.43
C GLY A 234 10.79 9.53 1.71
N GLY A 235 9.46 9.50 1.67
CA GLY A 235 8.67 8.47 0.98
C GLY A 235 8.38 7.25 1.83
N GLY A 236 7.88 6.18 1.20
CA GLY A 236 7.45 4.96 1.86
C GLY A 236 6.00 4.62 1.54
N GLY A 237 5.17 4.35 2.55
CA GLY A 237 3.73 4.16 2.33
C GLY A 237 3.09 3.04 3.16
N ILE A 238 2.12 2.33 2.57
CA ILE A 238 1.50 1.16 3.21
C ILE A 238 2.02 -0.08 2.52
N ALA A 239 2.65 -0.96 3.29
CA ALA A 239 3.02 -2.31 2.87
C ALA A 239 2.17 -3.32 3.65
N GLY A 240 1.38 -4.12 2.94
CA GLY A 240 0.54 -5.17 3.51
C GLY A 240 0.97 -6.54 3.02
N SER A 241 1.15 -7.53 3.89
CA SER A 241 1.38 -8.92 3.46
C SER A 241 0.60 -9.89 4.32
N TYR A 242 -0.41 -10.49 3.70
CA TYR A 242 -1.14 -11.60 4.30
C TYR A 242 -0.69 -12.90 3.66
N TYR A 243 -0.21 -13.82 4.48
CA TYR A 243 0.09 -15.18 4.06
C TYR A 243 -0.59 -16.18 4.98
N GLN A 244 -1.27 -17.16 4.40
CA GLN A 244 -1.85 -18.29 5.11
C GLN A 244 -1.42 -19.60 4.44
N SER A 245 -1.05 -20.59 5.26
CA SER A 245 -0.83 -21.96 4.81
C SER A 245 -1.59 -22.99 5.66
N GLY A 246 -1.98 -24.10 5.04
CA GLY A 246 -2.68 -25.20 5.70
C GLY A 246 -1.81 -26.17 6.53
N GLY A 247 -0.54 -25.82 6.81
CA GLY A 247 0.40 -26.71 7.50
C GLY A 247 1.83 -26.64 6.94
N TYR A 248 2.29 -25.45 6.56
CA TYR A 248 3.60 -25.26 5.95
C TYR A 248 4.74 -25.51 6.95
N SER A 249 5.71 -26.33 6.54
CA SER A 249 6.95 -26.61 7.26
C SER A 249 8.20 -26.23 6.45
N GLY A 250 8.06 -25.38 5.44
CA GLY A 250 9.18 -24.86 4.63
C GLY A 250 9.77 -23.56 5.20
N GLU A 251 10.66 -22.93 4.43
CA GLU A 251 11.27 -21.64 4.79
C GLU A 251 10.34 -20.48 4.43
N ALA A 252 10.10 -19.55 5.34
CA ALA A 252 9.27 -18.37 5.09
C ALA A 252 9.98 -17.09 5.56
N SER A 253 10.30 -16.23 4.60
CA SER A 253 10.93 -14.93 4.79
C SER A 253 10.00 -13.83 4.29
N LYS A 254 9.93 -12.75 5.05
CA LYS A 254 9.13 -11.56 4.70
C LYS A 254 9.91 -10.33 5.13
N PHE A 255 10.22 -9.45 4.17
CA PHE A 255 10.96 -8.22 4.39
C PHE A 255 10.16 -7.03 3.87
N GLN A 256 9.93 -6.04 4.74
CA GLN A 256 9.26 -4.80 4.36
C GLN A 256 10.15 -3.63 4.75
N THR A 257 10.70 -2.98 3.73
CA THR A 257 11.50 -1.77 3.85
C THR A 257 10.64 -0.57 3.46
N LEU A 258 10.42 0.33 4.41
CA LEU A 258 9.59 1.52 4.23
C LEU A 258 10.41 2.76 4.50
N GLY A 259 10.38 3.69 3.54
CA GLY A 259 11.10 4.95 3.63
C GLY A 259 12.37 4.95 2.80
N ALA A 260 13.10 6.07 2.88
CA ALA A 260 14.25 6.25 2.04
C ALA A 260 15.43 5.37 2.50
N THR A 261 16.15 4.76 1.55
CA THR A 261 17.34 3.94 1.84
C THR A 261 18.59 4.58 1.23
N ALA A 262 19.70 4.59 1.98
CA ALA A 262 21.00 5.18 1.62
C ALA A 262 21.01 6.69 1.27
N TYR A 263 21.73 7.50 2.06
CA TYR A 263 22.05 8.93 1.83
C TYR A 263 20.88 9.92 1.61
N ALA A 264 19.64 9.47 1.75
CA ALA A 264 18.46 10.33 1.73
C ALA A 264 18.28 11.01 3.10
N LEU A 265 19.03 12.08 3.33
CA LEU A 265 18.89 12.88 4.53
C LEU A 265 17.74 13.87 4.34
N GLY A 266 16.55 13.44 4.78
CA GLY A 266 15.50 14.38 5.13
C GLY A 266 14.44 14.64 4.06
N GLY A 267 13.25 14.83 4.61
CA GLY A 267 12.07 15.39 4.00
C GLY A 267 11.09 15.61 5.14
N SER A 268 10.59 16.83 5.30
CA SER A 268 9.58 17.10 6.32
C SER A 268 8.26 16.47 5.90
N ALA A 269 7.50 15.94 6.85
CA ALA A 269 6.08 15.68 6.63
C ALA A 269 5.29 16.99 6.73
N GLY A 270 4.17 17.03 6.03
CA GLY A 270 3.12 18.02 6.22
C GLY A 270 2.20 17.64 7.38
N THR A 271 1.43 18.61 7.88
CA THR A 271 0.42 18.34 8.90
C THR A 271 -0.59 17.30 8.42
N VAL A 272 -0.92 16.36 9.31
CA VAL A 272 -2.03 15.43 9.12
C VAL A 272 -3.15 15.75 10.08
N SER A 273 -4.35 15.99 9.55
CA SER A 273 -5.56 16.26 10.33
C SER A 273 -6.68 15.31 9.91
N GLY A 274 -7.50 14.91 10.87
CA GLY A 274 -8.63 14.02 10.66
C GLY A 274 -9.81 14.42 11.54
N THR A 275 -10.97 14.64 10.93
CA THR A 275 -12.26 14.80 11.65
C THR A 275 -13.16 13.61 11.32
N VAL A 276 -13.64 12.91 12.34
CA VAL A 276 -14.55 11.77 12.22
C VAL A 276 -15.76 12.03 13.11
N THR A 277 -16.95 12.16 12.51
CA THR A 277 -18.18 12.47 13.28
C THR A 277 -19.14 11.29 13.42
N GLN A 278 -18.95 10.23 12.64
CA GLN A 278 -19.75 9.01 12.68
C GLN A 278 -18.90 7.80 13.09
N SER A 279 -19.54 6.63 13.27
CA SER A 279 -18.86 5.40 13.67
C SER A 279 -17.83 4.93 12.65
N VAL A 280 -16.68 4.49 13.17
CA VAL A 280 -15.64 3.76 12.45
C VAL A 280 -15.54 2.38 13.08
N SER A 281 -15.76 1.34 12.28
CA SER A 281 -15.77 -0.06 12.75
C SER A 281 -14.87 -0.92 11.91
N THR A 282 -14.04 -1.74 12.55
CA THR A 282 -13.15 -2.69 11.89
C THR A 282 -13.36 -4.09 12.47
N VAL A 283 -13.49 -5.09 11.61
CA VAL A 283 -13.65 -6.49 11.99
C VAL A 283 -12.60 -7.31 11.26
N GLY A 284 -11.68 -7.95 11.99
CA GLY A 284 -10.60 -8.75 11.40
C GLY A 284 -9.32 -8.68 12.23
N ALA A 285 -8.46 -9.70 12.13
CA ALA A 285 -7.19 -9.72 12.85
C ALA A 285 -6.25 -8.63 12.35
N GLY A 286 -5.67 -7.84 13.25
CA GLY A 286 -4.76 -6.74 12.91
C GLY A 286 -5.40 -5.59 12.13
N ALA A 287 -6.73 -5.53 12.03
CA ALA A 287 -7.45 -4.40 11.45
C ALA A 287 -7.33 -3.16 12.37
N VAL A 288 -7.11 -1.98 11.78
CA VAL A 288 -6.88 -0.73 12.51
C VAL A 288 -7.99 0.27 12.23
N GLY A 289 -8.59 0.86 13.26
CA GLY A 289 -9.66 1.85 13.10
C GLY A 289 -9.22 3.14 12.40
N LEU A 290 -8.30 3.88 13.02
CA LEU A 290 -7.84 5.18 12.53
C LEU A 290 -6.32 5.30 12.72
N VAL A 291 -5.63 5.67 11.65
CA VAL A 291 -4.22 6.06 11.66
C VAL A 291 -4.09 7.45 11.06
N LEU A 292 -3.40 8.34 11.78
CA LEU A 292 -3.01 9.66 11.28
C LEU A 292 -1.52 9.85 11.59
N GLN A 293 -0.68 9.89 10.56
CA GLN A 293 0.78 9.89 10.71
C GLN A 293 1.44 11.04 9.95
N SER A 294 2.34 11.75 10.63
CA SER A 294 3.18 12.80 10.04
C SER A 294 4.64 12.44 10.31
N VAL A 295 5.32 11.86 9.32
CA VAL A 295 6.67 11.29 9.50
C VAL A 295 7.68 12.02 8.61
N GLY A 296 8.61 12.76 9.23
CA GLY A 296 9.75 13.34 8.52
C GLY A 296 10.89 12.33 8.39
N GLY A 297 11.40 12.07 7.18
CA GLY A 297 12.58 11.21 6.93
C GLY A 297 12.31 9.83 6.33
N GLY A 298 11.05 9.37 6.34
CA GLY A 298 10.59 8.18 5.61
C GLY A 298 9.90 7.17 6.52
N GLY A 299 9.10 6.26 5.94
CA GLY A 299 8.46 5.18 6.68
C GLY A 299 7.03 4.91 6.23
N GLY A 300 6.18 4.54 7.18
CA GLY A 300 4.75 4.31 6.94
C GLY A 300 4.22 3.11 7.72
N LEU A 301 3.22 2.43 7.15
CA LEU A 301 2.55 1.31 7.81
C LEU A 301 2.99 -0.02 7.19
N ALA A 302 3.64 -0.85 8.00
CA ALA A 302 3.82 -2.27 7.71
C ALA A 302 2.71 -3.07 8.40
N MET A 303 1.93 -3.80 7.62
CA MET A 303 0.87 -4.68 8.09
C MET A 303 1.17 -6.09 7.63
N SER A 304 1.36 -7.04 8.54
CA SER A 304 1.63 -8.40 8.12
C SER A 304 1.16 -9.44 9.12
N THR A 305 0.81 -10.62 8.62
CA THR A 305 0.74 -11.82 9.44
C THR A 305 2.14 -12.42 9.59
N ASN A 306 2.67 -12.49 10.82
CA ASN A 306 3.95 -13.12 11.18
C ASN A 306 5.22 -12.50 10.54
N VAL A 307 5.64 -11.27 10.93
CA VAL A 307 6.90 -10.64 10.44
C VAL A 307 7.69 -9.89 11.52
N ASN A 308 9.02 -9.94 11.38
CA ASN A 308 10.02 -9.09 12.03
C ASN A 308 10.28 -7.85 11.14
N ALA A 309 9.60 -6.72 11.39
CA ALA A 309 9.78 -5.48 10.62
C ALA A 309 11.08 -4.78 11.04
N LEU A 310 11.97 -4.44 10.08
CA LEU A 310 13.13 -3.58 10.35
C LEU A 310 12.81 -2.14 9.91
N PRO A 311 12.87 -1.13 10.81
CA PRO A 311 12.78 0.26 10.39
C PRO A 311 14.00 0.64 9.52
N GLY A 312 13.77 1.42 8.46
CA GLY A 312 14.84 2.14 7.79
C GLY A 312 15.56 3.08 8.77
N THR A 313 16.80 3.46 8.47
CA THR A 313 17.60 4.33 9.36
C THR A 313 16.90 5.67 9.59
N GLY A 314 16.22 5.82 10.74
CA GLY A 314 15.45 7.01 11.12
C GLY A 314 13.92 6.85 11.15
N ALA A 315 13.35 5.67 10.92
CA ALA A 315 11.90 5.44 10.90
C ALA A 315 11.34 4.79 12.18
N THR A 316 10.12 5.13 12.59
CA THR A 316 9.36 4.41 13.62
C THR A 316 8.81 3.09 13.04
N ALA A 317 8.99 1.97 13.76
CA ALA A 317 8.40 0.69 13.40
C ALA A 317 6.86 0.70 13.58
N GLY A 318 6.13 0.30 12.53
CA GLY A 318 4.67 0.21 12.52
C GLY A 318 4.11 -0.98 13.32
N LEU A 319 2.90 -0.75 13.84
CA LEU A 319 2.10 -1.55 14.78
C LEU A 319 2.08 -3.07 14.52
N THR A 320 2.54 -3.88 15.49
CA THR A 320 2.49 -5.36 15.46
C THR A 320 1.31 -5.97 16.25
N THR A 321 0.42 -5.18 16.85
CA THR A 321 -0.73 -5.69 17.64
C THR A 321 -1.94 -4.73 17.66
N PRO A 322 -3.18 -5.22 17.84
CA PRO A 322 -4.39 -4.42 17.64
C PRO A 322 -4.66 -3.45 18.80
N GLY A 323 -5.08 -2.23 18.46
CA GLY A 323 -5.79 -1.34 19.39
C GLY A 323 -5.15 0.01 19.73
N LEU A 324 -4.03 0.41 19.12
CA LEU A 324 -3.37 1.67 19.48
C LEU A 324 -3.64 2.79 18.46
N ILE A 325 -4.16 3.92 18.96
CA ILE A 325 -4.03 5.22 18.29
C ILE A 325 -2.61 5.71 18.60
N GLN A 326 -1.70 5.64 17.63
CA GLN A 326 -0.35 6.20 17.76
C GLN A 326 -0.33 7.62 17.17
N PHE A 327 -0.25 8.63 18.04
CA PHE A 327 0.18 9.96 17.65
C PHE A 327 1.70 10.02 17.78
N ASP A 328 2.41 9.85 16.67
CA ASP A 328 3.85 10.17 16.66
C ASP A 328 4.02 11.63 16.26
N ARG A 329 4.58 12.42 17.19
CA ARG A 329 5.20 13.71 16.90
C ARG A 329 6.70 13.52 17.14
N LEU A 330 7.49 13.60 16.06
CA LEU A 330 8.90 13.99 16.14
C LEU A 330 9.02 15.40 15.57
#